data_AF-A0A7V5PYF6-F1
#
_entry.id   AF-A0A7V5PYF6-F1
#
_cell.length_a   1.000
_cell.length_b   1.000
_cell.length_c   1.000
_cell.angle_alpha   90.00
_cell.angle_beta   90.00
_cell.angle_gamma   90.00
#
_symmetry.space_group_name_H-M   'P 1'
#
loop_
_entity.id
_entity.type
_entity.pdbx_description
1 polymer ?
#
loop_
_entity_poly.entity_id
_entity_poly.type
_entity_poly.pdbx_seq_one_letter_code
_entity_poly.pdbx_strand_id
1 'polypeptide(L)'
;SSSMASVCGATLALMSAGVPITNPVAGISVGLVKEDDRWVLLTDIIGDEDHFGDMDFKIAGTQRGITGIQLDLKIRGISAEIIRATMAQSREARIQILRKMLTAIPRPKSEISPYAPRLLRTKIDPDKIGALIGPGGKNIRHIQETTGTVVEVEDDGTVLVAGTNAEWTQKAMDMIEACTANVQVGKIYDGRVTSITDFGAFVEILPGRDGLVHISELSDGFISRVEDICQVGDEMKVLVIGVDDHDRVKLSRRRALAELGIEDELATAAVGEPEEGGGSGGRRHRGDRGGDRGDRGDRGRGGRGGRGGRSRRN
;
A
#
# COMPACT_ATOMS: atom_id res chain seq x y z
N SER A 1 33.70 -13.11 30.79
CA SER A 1 32.81 -11.93 30.94
C SER A 1 31.33 -12.21 30.59
N SER A 2 30.40 -12.10 31.54
CA SER A 2 28.96 -12.36 31.30
C SER A 2 28.28 -11.34 30.38
N SER A 3 28.68 -10.07 30.42
CA SER A 3 28.11 -9.03 29.55
C SER A 3 28.39 -9.29 28.07
N MET A 4 29.59 -9.77 27.75
CA MET A 4 29.96 -10.14 26.37
C MET A 4 29.27 -11.44 25.93
N ALA A 5 29.09 -12.39 26.85
CA ALA A 5 28.26 -13.57 26.59
C ALA A 5 26.80 -13.18 26.27
N SER A 6 26.23 -12.18 26.95
CA SER A 6 24.89 -11.66 26.65
C SER A 6 24.78 -11.08 25.25
N VAL A 7 25.82 -10.39 24.74
CA VAL A 7 25.84 -9.90 23.34
C VAL A 7 25.78 -11.05 22.35
N CYS A 8 26.59 -12.09 22.57
CA CYS A 8 26.61 -13.28 21.72
C CYS A 8 25.27 -14.03 21.79
N GLY A 9 24.76 -14.24 23.01
CA GLY A 9 23.48 -14.91 23.25
C GLY A 9 22.30 -14.15 22.64
N ALA A 10 22.25 -12.82 22.81
CA ALA A 10 21.21 -11.97 22.23
C ALA A 10 21.24 -12.01 20.70
N THR A 11 22.42 -12.00 20.09
CA THR A 11 22.57 -12.14 18.63
C THR A 11 21.96 -13.44 18.14
N LEU A 12 22.30 -14.58 18.77
CA LEU A 12 21.73 -15.87 18.41
C LEU A 12 20.22 -15.95 18.67
N ALA A 13 19.76 -15.37 19.78
CA ALA A 13 18.34 -15.33 20.12
C ALA A 13 17.52 -14.54 19.10
N LEU A 14 17.99 -13.35 18.70
CA LEU A 14 17.38 -12.52 17.67
C LEU A 14 17.32 -13.26 16.32
N MET A 15 18.41 -13.91 15.93
CA MET A 15 18.45 -14.71 14.70
C MET A 15 17.48 -15.90 14.76
N SER A 16 17.41 -16.59 15.91
CA SER A 16 16.49 -17.71 16.14
C SER A 16 15.03 -17.28 16.14
N ALA A 17 14.75 -16.05 16.58
CA ALA A 17 13.43 -15.44 16.59
C ALA A 17 13.01 -14.89 15.21
N GLY A 18 13.89 -14.88 14.21
CA GLY A 18 13.59 -14.36 12.88
C GLY A 18 13.73 -12.84 12.76
N VAL A 19 14.41 -12.19 13.70
CA VAL A 19 14.69 -10.75 13.61
C VAL A 19 15.74 -10.52 12.52
N PRO A 20 15.47 -9.65 11.52
CA PRO A 20 16.35 -9.44 10.37
C PRO A 20 17.54 -8.53 10.72
N ILE A 21 18.41 -8.99 11.63
CA ILE A 21 19.65 -8.26 11.94
C ILE A 21 20.58 -8.22 10.72
N THR A 22 21.19 -7.07 10.46
CA THR A 22 22.01 -6.87 9.25
C THR A 22 23.33 -7.63 9.30
N ASN A 23 23.94 -7.74 10.47
CA ASN A 23 25.18 -8.48 10.71
C ASN A 23 25.18 -9.06 12.14
N PRO A 24 25.68 -10.30 12.32
CA PRO A 24 25.83 -10.89 13.64
C PRO A 24 26.94 -10.17 14.44
N VAL A 25 26.73 -10.03 15.74
CA VAL A 25 27.62 -9.32 16.67
C VAL A 25 28.16 -10.32 17.70
N ALA A 26 29.46 -10.25 17.97
CA ALA A 26 30.08 -10.99 19.07
C ALA A 26 30.76 -10.02 20.03
N GLY A 27 30.88 -10.40 21.30
CA GLY A 27 31.62 -9.67 22.33
C GLY A 27 32.81 -10.46 22.83
N ILE A 28 33.84 -9.75 23.30
CA ILE A 28 34.99 -10.33 24.01
C ILE A 28 35.46 -9.34 25.08
N SER A 29 36.06 -9.85 26.17
CA SER A 29 36.79 -9.03 27.13
C SER A 29 38.28 -9.39 27.06
N VAL A 30 39.12 -8.36 27.11
CA VAL A 30 40.57 -8.45 27.11
C VAL A 30 41.11 -7.70 28.33
N GLY A 31 41.91 -8.37 29.13
CA GLY A 31 42.55 -7.77 30.31
C GLY A 31 43.97 -7.32 30.02
N LEU A 32 44.51 -6.48 30.90
CA LEU A 32 45.92 -6.10 30.95
C LEU A 32 46.51 -6.46 32.31
N VAL A 33 47.73 -6.99 32.31
CA VAL A 33 48.60 -7.02 33.49
C VAL A 33 49.88 -6.26 33.13
N LYS A 34 50.27 -5.28 33.94
CA LYS A 34 51.39 -4.38 33.69
C LYS A 34 52.22 -4.16 34.94
N GLU A 35 53.52 -4.40 34.82
CA GLU A 35 54.52 -4.09 35.84
C GLU A 35 55.63 -3.27 35.20
N ASP A 36 55.78 -2.02 35.63
CA ASP A 36 56.67 -1.03 35.01
C ASP A 36 56.46 -0.93 33.48
N ASP A 37 57.48 -1.26 32.69
CA ASP A 37 57.43 -1.23 31.22
C ASP A 37 56.98 -2.58 30.61
N ARG A 38 56.85 -3.63 31.41
CA ARG A 38 56.41 -4.96 30.95
C ARG A 38 54.90 -5.06 31.05
N TRP A 39 54.27 -5.59 30.01
CA TRP A 39 52.83 -5.80 29.99
C TRP A 39 52.44 -7.04 29.19
N VAL A 40 51.30 -7.62 29.56
CA VAL A 40 50.69 -8.78 28.91
C VAL A 40 49.19 -8.55 28.77
N LEU A 41 48.64 -8.96 27.64
CA LEU A 41 47.21 -8.93 27.37
C LEU A 41 46.61 -10.33 27.52
N LEU A 42 45.49 -10.42 28.24
CA LEU A 42 44.77 -11.66 28.51
C LEU A 42 43.48 -11.70 27.70
N THR A 43 43.22 -12.79 26.98
CA THR A 43 42.01 -12.94 26.15
C THR A 43 40.94 -13.75 26.86
N ASP A 44 39.70 -13.26 26.82
CA ASP A 44 38.53 -13.85 27.47
C ASP A 44 38.71 -14.00 28.99
N ILE A 45 39.02 -12.88 29.64
CA ILE A 45 39.37 -12.90 31.05
C ILE A 45 38.28 -13.51 31.94
N ILE A 46 38.74 -14.28 32.91
CA ILE A 46 37.94 -14.77 34.02
C ILE A 46 37.83 -13.71 35.13
N GLY A 47 36.99 -13.95 36.14
CA GLY A 47 36.75 -12.99 37.21
C GLY A 47 38.00 -12.63 38.01
N ASP A 48 38.89 -13.60 38.26
CA ASP A 48 40.14 -13.36 38.98
C ASP A 48 41.13 -12.51 38.17
N GLU A 49 41.24 -12.77 36.86
CA GLU A 49 42.08 -11.99 35.94
C GLU A 49 41.58 -10.56 35.77
N ASP A 50 40.26 -10.34 35.79
CA ASP A 50 39.69 -9.00 35.91
C ASP A 50 40.08 -8.39 37.26
N HIS A 51 39.76 -9.06 38.37
CA HIS A 51 39.96 -8.52 39.72
C HIS A 51 41.40 -8.06 39.99
N PHE A 52 42.38 -8.88 39.64
CA PHE A 52 43.81 -8.60 39.83
C PHE A 52 44.48 -7.90 38.64
N GLY A 53 43.79 -7.77 37.49
CA GLY A 53 44.30 -7.07 36.31
C GLY A 53 44.20 -5.55 36.41
N ASP A 54 45.01 -4.87 35.60
CA ASP A 54 45.15 -3.41 35.55
C ASP A 54 44.14 -2.72 34.62
N MET A 55 43.51 -3.48 33.74
CA MET A 55 42.52 -3.02 32.77
C MET A 55 41.51 -4.13 32.44
N ASP A 56 40.25 -3.77 32.31
CA ASP A 56 39.21 -4.58 31.67
C ASP A 56 38.70 -3.86 30.42
N PHE A 57 38.99 -4.44 29.25
CA PHE A 57 38.60 -3.92 27.95
C PHE A 57 37.55 -4.81 27.31
N LYS A 58 36.28 -4.41 27.40
CA LYS A 58 35.14 -5.09 26.77
C LYS A 58 34.85 -4.49 25.41
N ILE A 59 34.70 -5.33 24.40
CA ILE A 59 34.49 -4.89 23.03
C ILE A 59 33.55 -5.81 22.28
N ALA A 60 32.55 -5.20 21.67
CA ALA A 60 31.55 -5.87 20.85
C ALA A 60 31.61 -5.35 19.41
N GLY A 61 31.31 -6.22 18.46
CA GLY A 61 31.32 -5.84 17.06
C GLY A 61 30.96 -6.95 16.09
N THR A 62 30.80 -6.53 14.85
CA THR A 62 30.60 -7.42 13.71
C THR A 62 31.95 -7.76 13.07
N GLN A 63 31.92 -8.52 11.99
CA GLN A 63 33.09 -8.73 11.12
C GLN A 63 33.58 -7.44 10.44
N ARG A 64 32.70 -6.44 10.27
CA ARG A 64 32.98 -5.20 9.55
C ARG A 64 33.51 -4.09 10.45
N GLY A 65 33.23 -4.14 11.74
CA GLY A 65 33.54 -3.05 12.64
C GLY A 65 33.04 -3.28 14.06
N ILE A 66 33.30 -2.28 14.90
CA ILE A 66 32.99 -2.28 16.33
C ILE A 66 31.64 -1.60 16.53
N THR A 67 30.81 -2.17 17.40
CA THR A 67 29.50 -1.62 17.77
C THR A 67 29.48 -1.06 19.18
N GLY A 68 30.42 -1.46 20.04
CA GLY A 68 30.54 -0.93 21.39
C GLY A 68 31.90 -1.25 22.02
N ILE A 69 32.39 -0.33 22.84
CA ILE A 69 33.59 -0.48 23.66
C ILE A 69 33.24 0.00 25.06
N GLN A 70 33.68 -0.75 26.06
CA GLN A 70 33.72 -0.33 27.45
C GLN A 70 35.13 -0.61 27.97
N LEU A 71 35.73 0.40 28.59
CA LEU A 71 37.08 0.34 29.13
C LEU A 71 37.02 0.76 30.59
N ASP A 72 37.53 -0.10 31.47
CA ASP A 72 37.79 0.22 32.86
C ASP A 72 39.30 0.11 33.15
N LEU A 73 39.85 1.10 33.83
CA LEU A 73 41.28 1.21 34.12
C LEU A 73 41.50 1.31 35.62
N LYS A 74 42.34 0.44 36.16
CA LYS A 74 42.78 0.47 37.57
C LYS A 74 44.13 1.16 37.76
N ILE A 75 44.79 1.48 36.65
CA ILE A 75 46.05 2.22 36.60
C ILE A 75 45.84 3.63 36.02
N ARG A 76 46.84 4.51 36.19
CA ARG A 76 46.78 5.92 35.75
C ARG A 76 46.57 6.10 34.24
N GLY A 77 46.91 5.11 33.42
CA GLY A 77 46.71 5.16 31.97
C GLY A 77 47.42 4.04 31.23
N ILE A 78 47.13 3.96 29.93
CA ILE A 78 47.70 2.98 28.99
C ILE A 78 48.28 3.72 27.78
N SER A 79 49.33 3.15 27.18
CA SER A 79 49.95 3.74 25.99
C SER A 79 49.11 3.49 24.73
N ALA A 80 49.32 4.30 23.69
CA ALA A 80 48.68 4.08 22.40
C ALA A 80 49.07 2.74 21.75
N GLU A 81 50.24 2.19 22.12
CA GLU A 81 50.68 0.86 21.73
C GLU A 81 49.82 -0.23 22.35
N ILE A 82 49.60 -0.18 23.67
CA ILE A 82 48.72 -1.13 24.38
C ILE A 82 47.32 -1.09 23.77
N ILE A 83 46.75 0.10 23.51
CA ILE A 83 45.42 0.22 22.89
C ILE A 83 45.38 -0.47 21.52
N ARG A 84 46.39 -0.24 20.66
CA ARG A 84 46.46 -0.87 19.33
C ARG A 84 46.57 -2.40 19.43
N ALA A 85 47.40 -2.90 20.34
CA ALA A 85 47.55 -4.33 20.59
C ALA A 85 46.24 -4.96 21.09
N THR A 86 45.59 -4.34 22.08
CA THR A 86 44.29 -4.78 22.62
C THR A 86 43.23 -4.84 21.54
N MET A 87 43.14 -3.83 20.67
CA MET A 87 42.18 -3.79 19.56
C MET A 87 42.43 -4.90 18.54
N ALA A 88 43.69 -5.20 18.22
CA ALA A 88 44.07 -6.27 17.31
C ALA A 88 43.72 -7.66 17.87
N GLN A 89 44.14 -7.94 19.10
CA GLN A 89 43.88 -9.21 19.80
C GLN A 89 42.37 -9.42 20.02
N SER A 90 41.65 -8.36 20.40
CA SER A 90 40.20 -8.38 20.53
C SER A 90 39.49 -8.70 19.21
N ARG A 91 39.97 -8.14 18.09
CA ARG A 91 39.38 -8.42 16.78
C ARG A 91 39.55 -9.89 16.42
N GLU A 92 40.73 -10.46 16.63
CA GLU A 92 40.98 -11.87 16.33
C GLU A 92 40.06 -12.79 17.15
N ALA A 93 40.05 -12.62 18.47
CA ALA A 93 39.21 -13.41 19.38
C ALA A 93 37.72 -13.28 19.05
N ARG A 94 37.24 -12.04 18.80
CA ARG A 94 35.84 -11.79 18.43
C ARG A 94 35.44 -12.50 17.13
N ILE A 95 36.31 -12.53 16.12
CA ILE A 95 36.03 -13.25 14.87
C ILE A 95 35.97 -14.76 15.09
N GLN A 96 36.81 -15.32 15.98
CA GLN A 96 36.74 -16.73 16.33
C GLN A 96 35.40 -17.08 17.01
N ILE A 97 34.97 -16.27 17.98
CA ILE A 97 33.66 -16.40 18.64
C ILE A 97 32.53 -16.33 17.61
N LEU A 98 32.57 -15.32 16.73
CA LEU A 98 31.57 -15.12 15.70
C LEU A 98 31.47 -16.34 14.76
N ARG A 99 32.60 -16.90 14.33
CA ARG A 99 32.63 -18.13 13.53
C ARG A 99 31.94 -19.28 14.27
N LYS A 100 32.23 -19.46 15.56
CA LYS A 100 31.62 -20.52 16.36
C LYS A 100 30.11 -20.32 16.53
N MET A 101 29.66 -19.08 16.80
CA MET A 101 28.24 -18.74 16.85
C MET A 101 27.51 -19.11 15.55
N LEU A 102 28.10 -18.79 14.40
CA LEU A 102 27.51 -19.05 13.09
C LEU A 102 27.49 -20.54 12.71
N THR A 103 28.25 -21.40 13.40
CA THR A 103 28.06 -22.86 13.28
C THR A 103 26.76 -23.35 13.91
N ALA A 104 26.21 -22.62 14.88
CA ALA A 104 24.95 -22.96 15.53
C ALA A 104 23.75 -22.35 14.79
N ILE A 105 23.81 -21.07 14.42
CA ILE A 105 22.77 -20.39 13.65
C ILE A 105 23.43 -19.57 12.53
N PRO A 106 23.46 -20.08 11.28
CA PRO A 106 24.19 -19.42 10.19
C PRO A 106 23.60 -18.09 9.73
N ARG A 107 22.28 -17.94 9.83
CA ARG A 107 21.51 -16.77 9.38
C ARG A 107 20.23 -16.61 10.18
N PRO A 108 19.65 -15.40 10.28
CA PRO A 108 18.31 -15.22 10.84
C PRO A 108 17.30 -16.14 10.16
N LYS A 109 16.33 -16.66 10.92
CA LYS A 109 15.20 -17.39 10.33
C LYS A 109 14.39 -16.46 9.43
N SER A 110 13.84 -17.01 8.35
CA SER A 110 12.96 -16.27 7.43
C SER A 110 11.61 -15.91 8.04
N GLU A 111 11.15 -16.74 8.97
CA GLU A 111 9.84 -16.61 9.60
C GLU A 111 9.99 -16.45 11.11
N ILE A 112 9.23 -15.50 11.66
CA ILE A 112 9.05 -15.33 13.10
C ILE A 112 8.19 -16.48 13.63
N SER A 113 8.38 -16.86 14.89
CA SER A 113 7.58 -17.89 15.60
C SER A 113 6.06 -17.73 15.37
N PRO A 114 5.30 -18.83 15.25
CA PRO A 114 3.84 -18.78 15.13
C PRO A 114 3.14 -18.16 16.36
N TYR A 115 3.79 -18.22 17.52
CA TYR A 115 3.28 -17.62 18.76
C TYR A 115 3.71 -16.17 18.96
N ALA A 116 4.56 -15.64 18.08
CA ALA A 116 4.97 -14.25 18.17
C ALA A 116 3.89 -13.34 17.57
N PRO A 117 3.62 -12.18 18.18
CA PRO A 117 2.77 -11.17 17.58
C PRO A 117 3.27 -10.81 16.18
N ARG A 118 2.35 -10.69 15.24
CA ARG A 118 2.56 -10.20 13.89
C ARG A 118 2.28 -8.71 13.87
N LEU A 119 3.19 -7.99 13.25
CA LEU A 119 3.06 -6.58 12.93
C LEU A 119 3.13 -6.47 11.41
N LEU A 120 1.98 -6.29 10.78
CA LEU A 120 1.88 -6.04 9.36
C LEU A 120 1.74 -4.53 9.16
N ARG A 121 2.37 -4.02 8.10
CA ARG A 121 2.30 -2.60 7.73
C ARG A 121 1.87 -2.49 6.28
N THR A 122 0.87 -1.66 6.02
CA THR A 122 0.46 -1.26 4.67
C THR A 122 0.42 0.26 4.57
N LYS A 123 0.39 0.78 3.36
CA LYS A 123 0.28 2.21 3.10
C LYS A 123 -0.95 2.48 2.25
N ILE A 124 -1.81 3.36 2.74
CA ILE A 124 -3.03 3.80 2.08
C ILE A 124 -2.91 5.26 1.66
N ASP A 125 -3.82 5.70 0.80
CA ASP A 125 -3.95 7.12 0.45
C ASP A 125 -4.43 7.92 1.67
N PRO A 126 -3.76 9.02 2.08
CA PRO A 126 -4.18 9.84 3.21
C PRO A 126 -5.65 10.28 3.16
N ASP A 127 -6.19 10.52 1.98
CA ASP A 127 -7.59 10.94 1.80
C ASP A 127 -8.58 9.85 2.25
N LYS A 128 -8.14 8.58 2.29
CA LYS A 128 -8.96 7.44 2.69
C LYS A 128 -8.87 7.08 4.16
N ILE A 129 -8.02 7.76 4.94
CA ILE A 129 -7.93 7.55 6.39
C ILE A 129 -9.30 7.75 7.04
N GLY A 130 -10.03 8.80 6.63
CA GLY A 130 -11.37 9.07 7.14
C GLY A 130 -12.38 7.94 6.87
N ALA A 131 -12.31 7.33 5.69
CA ALA A 131 -13.17 6.18 5.32
C ALA A 131 -12.79 4.91 6.11
N LEU A 132 -11.50 4.66 6.31
CA LEU A 132 -11.02 3.52 7.09
C LEU A 132 -11.41 3.61 8.57
N ILE A 133 -11.28 4.80 9.18
CA ILE A 133 -11.69 5.03 10.58
C ILE A 133 -13.22 4.97 10.70
N GLY A 134 -13.93 5.58 9.74
CA GLY A 134 -15.37 5.73 9.75
C GLY A 134 -15.87 6.73 10.81
N PRO A 135 -17.17 7.07 10.81
CA PRO A 135 -17.73 8.05 11.75
C PRO A 135 -17.54 7.56 13.19
N GLY A 136 -16.81 8.34 14.00
CA GLY A 136 -16.52 8.04 15.40
C GLY A 136 -15.61 6.81 15.61
N GLY A 137 -14.86 6.36 14.59
CA GLY A 137 -14.02 5.17 14.69
C GLY A 137 -14.78 3.85 14.63
N LYS A 138 -16.02 3.84 14.16
CA LYS A 138 -16.86 2.64 14.13
C LYS A 138 -16.26 1.54 13.25
N ASN A 139 -15.70 1.89 12.10
CA ASN A 139 -15.20 0.91 11.14
C ASN A 139 -13.91 0.25 11.65
N ILE A 140 -12.95 1.04 12.11
CA ILE A 140 -11.71 0.51 12.71
C ILE A 140 -11.97 -0.30 13.98
N ARG A 141 -12.95 0.05 14.81
CA ARG A 141 -13.36 -0.76 15.96
C ARG A 141 -13.97 -2.09 15.52
N HIS A 142 -14.83 -2.07 14.49
CA HIS A 142 -15.42 -3.30 13.96
C HIS A 142 -14.36 -4.28 13.44
N ILE A 143 -13.34 -3.79 12.72
CA ILE A 143 -12.21 -4.61 12.25
C ILE A 143 -11.46 -5.21 13.45
N GLN A 144 -11.13 -4.40 14.45
CA GLN A 144 -10.42 -4.84 15.65
C GLN A 144 -11.22 -5.86 16.48
N GLU A 145 -12.52 -5.64 16.67
CA GLU A 145 -13.40 -6.56 17.39
C GLU A 145 -13.59 -7.90 16.66
N THR A 146 -13.72 -7.85 15.33
CA THR A 146 -13.93 -9.06 14.51
C THR A 146 -12.67 -9.92 14.41
N THR A 147 -11.50 -9.29 14.38
CA THR A 147 -10.22 -9.98 14.18
C THR A 147 -9.40 -10.14 15.46
N GLY A 148 -9.77 -9.46 16.55
CA GLY A 148 -8.96 -9.41 17.76
C GLY A 148 -7.58 -8.75 17.56
N THR A 149 -7.43 -7.94 16.50
CA THR A 149 -6.20 -7.21 16.19
C THR A 149 -6.26 -5.79 16.73
N VAL A 150 -5.10 -5.14 16.81
CA VAL A 150 -4.98 -3.70 17.06
C VAL A 150 -4.58 -3.04 15.76
N VAL A 151 -5.37 -2.05 15.33
CA VAL A 151 -5.12 -1.30 14.09
C VAL A 151 -4.82 0.14 14.45
N GLU A 152 -3.62 0.60 14.07
CA GLU A 152 -3.18 1.98 14.23
C GLU A 152 -3.00 2.59 12.85
N VAL A 153 -3.43 3.85 12.70
CA VAL A 153 -3.34 4.60 11.45
C VAL A 153 -2.60 5.90 11.74
N GLU A 154 -1.53 6.15 10.98
CA GLU A 154 -0.78 7.40 11.01
C GLU A 154 -1.32 8.39 9.95
N ASP A 155 -1.11 9.68 10.20
CA ASP A 155 -1.58 10.77 9.33
C ASP A 155 -0.96 10.74 7.92
N ASP A 156 0.15 10.01 7.73
CA ASP A 156 0.82 9.84 6.45
C ASP A 156 0.24 8.70 5.58
N GLY A 157 -0.82 8.05 6.06
CA GLY A 157 -1.46 6.89 5.44
C GLY A 157 -0.81 5.56 5.80
N THR A 158 0.13 5.51 6.74
CA THR A 158 0.68 4.24 7.24
C THR A 158 -0.32 3.56 8.16
N VAL A 159 -0.69 2.32 7.85
CA VAL A 159 -1.57 1.49 8.68
C VAL A 159 -0.78 0.32 9.24
N LEU A 160 -0.78 0.21 10.56
CA LEU A 160 -0.13 -0.84 11.34
C LEU A 160 -1.20 -1.77 11.91
N VAL A 161 -1.08 -3.07 11.61
CA VAL A 161 -1.97 -4.10 12.14
C VAL A 161 -1.13 -5.04 13.01
N ALA A 162 -1.42 -5.04 14.31
CA ALA A 162 -0.79 -5.90 15.29
C ALA A 162 -1.77 -7.00 15.74
N GLY A 163 -1.33 -8.26 15.75
CA GLY A 163 -2.16 -9.36 16.26
C GLY A 163 -1.33 -10.55 16.72
N THR A 164 -1.89 -11.39 17.59
CA THR A 164 -1.21 -12.58 18.12
C THR A 164 -1.30 -13.80 17.19
N ASN A 165 -2.22 -13.77 16.22
CA ASN A 165 -2.45 -14.86 15.28
C ASN A 165 -2.32 -14.34 13.84
N ALA A 166 -1.44 -14.97 13.07
CA ALA A 166 -1.15 -14.60 11.70
C ALA A 166 -2.37 -14.61 10.78
N GLU A 167 -3.30 -15.57 10.95
CA GLU A 167 -4.50 -15.66 10.12
C GLU A 167 -5.43 -14.45 10.34
N TRP A 168 -5.63 -14.08 11.61
CA TRP A 168 -6.49 -12.95 11.96
C TRP A 168 -5.84 -11.61 11.61
N THR A 169 -4.52 -11.47 11.76
CA THR A 169 -3.78 -10.29 11.30
C THR A 169 -3.88 -10.13 9.79
N GLN A 170 -3.79 -11.23 9.03
CA GLN A 170 -3.97 -11.18 7.58
C GLN A 170 -5.40 -10.83 7.20
N LYS A 171 -6.41 -11.42 7.86
CA LYS A 171 -7.81 -11.08 7.62
C LYS A 171 -8.11 -9.59 7.89
N ALA A 172 -7.51 -9.02 8.93
CA ALA A 172 -7.64 -7.60 9.21
C ALA A 172 -7.00 -6.74 8.10
N MET A 173 -5.82 -7.15 7.60
CA MET A 173 -5.21 -6.50 6.43
C MET A 173 -6.09 -6.58 5.19
N ASP A 174 -6.68 -7.75 4.89
CA ASP A 174 -7.57 -7.91 3.74
C ASP A 174 -8.82 -7.03 3.86
N MET A 175 -9.36 -6.86 5.08
CA MET A 175 -10.49 -5.94 5.34
C MET A 175 -10.08 -4.47 5.13
N ILE A 176 -8.89 -4.08 5.59
CA ILE A 176 -8.36 -2.72 5.39
C ILE A 176 -8.14 -2.46 3.90
N GLU A 177 -7.55 -3.41 3.18
CA GLU A 177 -7.36 -3.33 1.74
C GLU A 177 -8.70 -3.25 1.01
N ALA A 178 -9.71 -4.03 1.41
CA ALA A 178 -11.05 -3.95 0.81
C ALA A 178 -11.69 -2.56 1.00
N CYS A 179 -11.56 -1.95 2.19
CA CYS A 179 -12.09 -0.62 2.47
C CYS A 179 -11.30 0.51 1.77
N THR A 180 -10.00 0.31 1.55
CA THR A 180 -9.10 1.34 1.00
C THR A 180 -8.71 1.10 -0.45
N ALA A 181 -9.16 -0.01 -1.04
CA ALA A 181 -8.91 -0.37 -2.43
C ALA A 181 -9.31 0.80 -3.34
N ASN A 182 -8.36 1.23 -4.16
CA ASN A 182 -8.64 2.15 -5.24
C ASN A 182 -9.47 1.41 -6.29
N VAL A 183 -10.63 1.98 -6.60
CA VAL A 183 -11.39 1.57 -7.77
C VAL A 183 -10.51 1.89 -8.98
N GLN A 184 -9.96 0.86 -9.61
CA GLN A 184 -9.09 1.03 -10.77
C GLN A 184 -9.95 1.35 -11.99
N VAL A 185 -9.73 2.54 -12.57
CA VAL A 185 -10.33 2.91 -13.85
C VAL A 185 -9.87 1.89 -14.91
N GLY A 186 -10.84 1.30 -15.62
CA GLY A 186 -10.61 0.24 -16.60
C GLY A 186 -10.64 -1.18 -16.03
N LYS A 187 -10.94 -1.38 -14.74
CA LYS A 187 -11.17 -2.73 -14.18
C LYS A 187 -12.67 -3.04 -14.12
N ILE A 188 -13.02 -4.27 -14.44
CA ILE A 188 -14.38 -4.80 -14.30
C ILE A 188 -14.57 -5.31 -12.88
N TYR A 189 -15.64 -4.86 -12.24
CA TYR A 189 -16.06 -5.28 -10.91
C TYR A 189 -17.41 -6.00 -10.98
N ASP A 190 -17.60 -6.97 -10.10
CA ASP A 190 -18.90 -7.55 -9.79
C ASP A 190 -19.58 -6.63 -8.77
N GLY A 191 -20.65 -5.97 -9.17
CA GLY A 191 -21.32 -4.98 -8.33
C GLY A 191 -22.80 -5.31 -8.13
N ARG A 192 -23.33 -4.90 -6.98
CA ARG A 192 -24.73 -5.12 -6.62
C ARG A 192 -25.53 -3.83 -6.71
N VAL A 193 -26.69 -3.85 -7.37
CA VAL A 193 -27.55 -2.66 -7.50
C VAL A 193 -28.12 -2.28 -6.13
N THR A 194 -27.76 -1.10 -5.62
CA THR A 194 -28.23 -0.57 -4.34
C THR A 194 -29.48 0.29 -4.48
N SER A 195 -29.58 1.07 -5.57
CA SER A 195 -30.76 1.88 -5.87
C SER A 195 -30.87 2.21 -7.36
N ILE A 196 -32.09 2.48 -7.82
CA ILE A 196 -32.39 2.82 -9.20
C ILE A 196 -33.02 4.21 -9.25
N THR A 197 -32.68 4.98 -10.27
CA THR A 197 -33.22 6.31 -10.55
C THR A 197 -33.54 6.45 -12.04
N ASP A 198 -34.33 7.45 -12.41
CA ASP A 198 -34.77 7.67 -13.80
C ASP A 198 -33.61 7.86 -14.81
N PHE A 199 -32.45 8.30 -14.34
CA PHE A 199 -31.27 8.58 -15.17
C PHE A 199 -30.14 7.55 -15.03
N GLY A 200 -30.30 6.52 -14.18
CA GLY A 200 -29.28 5.50 -13.98
C GLY A 200 -29.48 4.61 -12.74
N ALA A 201 -28.56 3.67 -12.56
CA ALA A 201 -28.53 2.75 -11.42
C ALA A 201 -27.27 2.96 -10.57
N PHE A 202 -27.42 2.94 -9.26
CA PHE A 202 -26.31 2.91 -8.31
C PHE A 202 -25.94 1.46 -8.03
N VAL A 203 -24.65 1.15 -8.19
CA VAL A 203 -24.10 -0.19 -8.05
C VAL A 203 -22.94 -0.13 -7.05
N GLU A 204 -23.05 -0.89 -5.96
CA GLU A 204 -21.99 -1.08 -4.98
C GLU A 204 -20.96 -2.05 -5.55
N ILE A 205 -19.73 -1.58 -5.77
CA ILE A 205 -18.62 -2.35 -6.35
C ILE A 205 -17.60 -2.80 -5.30
N LEU A 206 -17.52 -2.08 -4.18
CA LEU A 206 -16.71 -2.40 -3.01
C LEU A 206 -17.50 -1.96 -1.76
N PRO A 207 -17.29 -2.58 -0.58
CA PRO A 207 -18.02 -2.23 0.64
C PRO A 207 -17.94 -0.73 0.94
N GLY A 208 -19.09 -0.04 0.88
CA GLY A 208 -19.18 1.41 1.12
C GLY A 208 -18.75 2.28 -0.07
N ARG A 209 -18.64 1.71 -1.28
CA ARG A 209 -18.29 2.40 -2.51
C ARG A 209 -19.30 2.14 -3.63
N ASP A 210 -20.14 3.14 -3.85
CA ASP A 210 -21.14 3.14 -4.91
C ASP A 210 -20.60 3.81 -6.18
N GLY A 211 -20.97 3.26 -7.33
CA GLY A 211 -20.80 3.90 -8.63
C GLY A 211 -22.12 4.07 -9.36
N LEU A 212 -22.21 5.10 -10.19
CA LEU A 212 -23.38 5.38 -11.01
C LEU A 212 -23.18 4.82 -12.42
N VAL A 213 -24.09 3.94 -12.85
CA VAL A 213 -24.25 3.56 -14.25
C VAL A 213 -25.32 4.45 -14.86
N HIS A 214 -24.95 5.30 -15.81
CA HIS A 214 -25.91 6.15 -16.52
C HIS A 214 -26.79 5.29 -17.45
N ILE A 215 -28.04 5.72 -17.70
CA ILE A 215 -28.97 5.01 -18.61
C ILE A 215 -28.35 4.75 -19.99
N SER A 216 -27.52 5.68 -20.48
CA SER A 216 -26.82 5.54 -21.75
C SER A 216 -25.58 4.64 -21.69
N GLU A 217 -25.29 3.96 -20.59
CA GLU A 217 -24.15 3.03 -20.43
C GLU A 217 -24.60 1.65 -19.91
N LEU A 218 -25.92 1.41 -19.84
CA LEU A 218 -26.56 0.18 -19.35
C LEU A 218 -26.68 -0.92 -20.43
N SER A 219 -26.89 -0.56 -21.69
CA SER A 219 -26.98 -1.46 -22.86
C SER A 219 -26.68 -0.69 -24.17
N ASP A 220 -26.39 -1.40 -25.25
CA ASP A 220 -26.28 -0.84 -26.61
C ASP A 220 -27.64 -0.52 -27.28
N GLY A 221 -28.75 -1.06 -26.76
CA GLY A 221 -30.11 -0.78 -27.25
C GLY A 221 -30.69 0.57 -26.80
N PHE A 222 -31.80 0.99 -27.41
CA PHE A 222 -32.58 2.13 -26.92
C PHE A 222 -33.40 1.70 -25.69
N ILE A 223 -33.09 2.31 -24.54
CA ILE A 223 -33.72 1.97 -23.26
C ILE A 223 -34.68 3.09 -22.86
N SER A 224 -35.94 2.75 -22.66
CA SER A 224 -36.94 3.69 -22.13
C SER A 224 -36.89 3.83 -20.62
N ARG A 225 -36.58 2.74 -19.88
CA ARG A 225 -36.53 2.73 -18.41
C ARG A 225 -35.41 1.85 -17.89
N VAL A 226 -34.74 2.29 -16.83
CA VAL A 226 -33.65 1.54 -16.17
C VAL A 226 -34.17 0.25 -15.52
N GLU A 227 -35.43 0.27 -15.08
CA GLU A 227 -36.16 -0.86 -14.48
C GLU A 227 -36.31 -2.07 -15.43
N ASP A 228 -36.21 -1.84 -16.74
CA ASP A 228 -36.32 -2.90 -17.75
C ASP A 228 -35.04 -3.76 -17.81
N ILE A 229 -33.93 -3.29 -17.24
CA ILE A 229 -32.61 -3.93 -17.32
C ILE A 229 -32.12 -4.49 -15.99
N CYS A 230 -32.42 -3.81 -14.88
CA CYS A 230 -31.93 -4.22 -13.57
C CYS A 230 -32.91 -3.86 -12.47
N GLN A 231 -32.96 -4.72 -11.44
CA GLN A 231 -33.72 -4.49 -10.22
C GLN A 231 -32.77 -4.21 -9.04
N VAL A 232 -33.32 -3.58 -8.00
CA VAL A 232 -32.57 -3.35 -6.76
C VAL A 232 -32.21 -4.72 -6.16
N GLY A 233 -30.91 -4.93 -5.93
CA GLY A 233 -30.36 -6.16 -5.38
C GLY A 233 -29.71 -7.09 -6.40
N ASP A 234 -29.84 -6.82 -7.70
CA ASP A 234 -29.23 -7.63 -8.77
C ASP A 234 -27.70 -7.46 -8.81
N GLU A 235 -27.01 -8.54 -9.18
CA GLU A 235 -25.56 -8.54 -9.42
C GLU A 235 -25.27 -8.32 -10.91
N MET A 236 -24.41 -7.36 -11.23
CA MET A 236 -23.99 -7.06 -12.59
C MET A 236 -22.50 -6.73 -12.69
N LYS A 237 -21.90 -7.10 -13.83
CA LYS A 237 -20.52 -6.74 -14.16
C LYS A 237 -20.46 -5.32 -14.70
N VAL A 238 -19.64 -4.48 -14.09
CA VAL A 238 -19.53 -3.06 -14.41
C VAL A 238 -18.06 -2.63 -14.53
N LEU A 239 -17.75 -1.88 -15.59
CA LEU A 239 -16.43 -1.34 -15.85
C LEU A 239 -16.35 0.10 -15.31
N VAL A 240 -15.28 0.43 -14.61
CA VAL A 240 -15.06 1.80 -14.15
C VAL A 240 -14.50 2.65 -15.29
N ILE A 241 -15.27 3.64 -15.74
CA ILE A 241 -14.88 4.53 -16.84
C ILE A 241 -14.08 5.73 -16.32
N GLY A 242 -14.32 6.14 -15.08
CA GLY A 242 -13.65 7.27 -14.47
C GLY A 242 -14.21 7.59 -13.09
N VAL A 243 -13.52 8.44 -12.36
CA VAL A 243 -13.94 8.97 -11.06
C VAL A 243 -14.10 10.48 -11.24
N ASP A 244 -15.20 11.05 -10.74
CA ASP A 244 -15.42 12.51 -10.80
C ASP A 244 -14.69 13.26 -9.68
N ASP A 245 -14.70 14.59 -9.74
CA ASP A 245 -14.03 15.46 -8.75
C ASP A 245 -14.62 15.36 -7.33
N HIS A 246 -15.77 14.69 -7.17
CA HIS A 246 -16.44 14.42 -5.89
C HIS A 246 -16.28 12.95 -5.46
N ASP A 247 -15.31 12.25 -6.05
CA ASP A 247 -14.94 10.87 -5.74
C ASP A 247 -16.03 9.84 -6.12
N ARG A 248 -17.02 10.24 -6.94
CA ARG A 248 -18.09 9.36 -7.44
C ARG A 248 -17.60 8.58 -8.65
N VAL A 249 -17.79 7.27 -8.59
CA VAL A 249 -17.33 6.34 -9.63
C VAL A 249 -18.34 6.29 -10.77
N LYS A 250 -17.90 6.56 -12.00
CA LYS A 250 -18.70 6.36 -13.21
C LYS A 250 -18.48 4.95 -13.73
N LEU A 251 -19.57 4.21 -13.87
CA LEU A 251 -19.58 2.82 -14.28
C LEU A 251 -20.25 2.67 -15.65
N SER A 252 -19.82 1.68 -16.43
CA SER A 252 -20.49 1.25 -17.65
C SER A 252 -20.63 -0.26 -17.70
N ARG A 253 -21.86 -0.71 -17.91
CA ARG A 253 -22.20 -2.11 -18.15
C ARG A 253 -21.93 -2.47 -19.61
N ARG A 254 -22.25 -1.57 -20.55
CA ARG A 254 -21.96 -1.75 -21.99
C ARG A 254 -20.49 -2.04 -22.24
N ARG A 255 -19.59 -1.23 -21.70
CA ARG A 255 -18.14 -1.42 -21.91
C ARG A 255 -17.63 -2.68 -21.21
N ALA A 256 -18.20 -3.05 -20.07
CA ALA A 256 -17.89 -4.33 -19.42
C ALA A 256 -18.30 -5.53 -20.29
N LEU A 257 -19.50 -5.48 -20.90
CA LEU A 257 -20.00 -6.53 -21.80
C LEU A 257 -19.16 -6.64 -23.08
N ALA A 258 -18.81 -5.50 -23.69
CA ALA A 258 -17.95 -5.45 -24.87
C ALA A 258 -16.54 -6.01 -24.61
N GLU A 259 -15.97 -5.77 -23.44
CA GLU A 259 -14.63 -6.22 -23.07
C GLU A 259 -14.58 -7.68 -22.59
N LEU A 260 -15.71 -8.21 -22.07
CA LEU A 260 -15.88 -9.62 -21.73
C LEU A 260 -16.35 -10.48 -22.91
N GLY A 261 -16.67 -9.89 -24.06
CA GLY A 261 -17.18 -10.61 -25.24
C GLY A 261 -18.55 -11.27 -25.00
N ILE A 262 -19.34 -10.74 -24.07
CA ILE A 262 -20.69 -11.23 -23.77
C ILE A 262 -21.67 -10.46 -24.67
N GLU A 263 -22.38 -11.17 -25.54
CA GLU A 263 -23.40 -10.58 -26.41
C GLU A 263 -24.53 -9.99 -25.56
N ASP A 264 -24.86 -8.73 -25.82
CA ASP A 264 -25.97 -8.04 -25.18
C ASP A 264 -27.28 -8.57 -25.80
N GLU A 265 -27.89 -9.58 -25.19
CA GLU A 265 -29.13 -10.23 -25.66
C GLU A 265 -30.27 -9.22 -25.94
N LEU A 266 -30.22 -8.03 -25.32
CA LEU A 266 -31.19 -6.94 -25.49
C LEU A 266 -30.93 -6.07 -26.74
N ALA A 267 -29.69 -5.98 -27.23
CA ALA A 267 -29.36 -5.24 -28.46
C ALA A 267 -29.81 -6.00 -29.72
N THR A 268 -29.82 -7.33 -29.67
CA THR A 268 -30.27 -8.22 -30.75
C THR A 268 -31.77 -8.18 -31.01
N ALA A 269 -32.60 -7.72 -30.06
CA ALA A 269 -34.05 -7.62 -30.25
C ALA A 269 -34.51 -6.38 -31.05
N ALA A 270 -33.65 -5.38 -31.24
CA ALA A 270 -34.01 -4.10 -31.86
C ALA A 270 -33.65 -3.99 -33.35
N VAL A 271 -33.03 -5.00 -33.96
CA VAL A 271 -32.63 -4.98 -35.38
C VAL A 271 -33.45 -5.99 -36.21
N GLY A 272 -34.71 -5.64 -36.47
CA GLY A 272 -35.38 -5.81 -37.78
C GLY A 272 -36.11 -7.11 -38.11
N GLU A 273 -37.45 -7.03 -38.18
CA GLU A 273 -38.22 -7.62 -39.30
C GLU A 273 -38.85 -6.45 -40.10
N PRO A 274 -38.69 -6.35 -41.44
CA PRO A 274 -39.48 -5.44 -42.25
C PRO A 274 -40.80 -6.12 -42.66
N GLU A 275 -41.93 -5.54 -42.21
CA GLU A 275 -43.26 -5.92 -42.68
C GLU A 275 -43.44 -5.62 -44.19
N GLU A 276 -43.75 -6.66 -44.97
CA GLU A 276 -44.32 -6.52 -46.30
C GLU A 276 -45.79 -6.09 -46.21
N GLY A 277 -46.12 -4.91 -46.73
CA GLY A 277 -47.50 -4.43 -46.85
C GLY A 277 -47.66 -3.48 -48.02
N GLY A 278 -48.31 -3.95 -49.10
CA GLY A 278 -48.49 -3.22 -50.35
C GLY A 278 -49.51 -2.07 -50.30
N GLY A 279 -49.38 -1.14 -51.24
CA GLY A 279 -50.34 -0.05 -51.42
C GLY A 279 -50.05 0.80 -52.67
N SER A 280 -50.83 0.59 -53.72
CA SER A 280 -50.78 1.27 -55.00
C SER A 280 -51.22 2.74 -54.92
N GLY A 281 -50.60 3.62 -55.72
CA GLY A 281 -51.31 4.79 -56.27
C GLY A 281 -50.47 6.03 -56.60
N GLY A 282 -50.41 6.39 -57.88
CA GLY A 282 -50.40 7.80 -58.28
C GLY A 282 -49.12 8.40 -58.89
N ARG A 283 -48.72 7.96 -60.09
CA ARG A 283 -47.81 8.74 -60.96
C ARG A 283 -48.54 9.92 -61.60
N ARG A 284 -48.21 11.17 -61.25
CA ARG A 284 -48.35 12.34 -62.14
C ARG A 284 -47.21 13.36 -61.96
N HIS A 285 -46.29 13.23 -62.91
CA HIS A 285 -45.47 14.22 -63.61
C HIS A 285 -45.76 15.73 -63.40
N ARG A 286 -44.74 16.48 -62.93
CA ARG A 286 -44.37 17.90 -63.22
C ARG A 286 -43.44 18.37 -62.09
N GLY A 287 -42.32 19.03 -62.29
CA GLY A 287 -41.64 19.53 -63.47
C GLY A 287 -40.29 20.07 -63.00
N ASP A 288 -39.30 20.02 -63.88
CA ASP A 288 -38.00 20.64 -63.67
C ASP A 288 -37.76 21.64 -64.81
N ARG A 289 -36.97 22.66 -64.50
CA ARG A 289 -36.46 23.77 -65.34
C ARG A 289 -37.20 25.10 -65.23
N GLY A 290 -36.52 26.04 -64.59
CA GLY A 290 -35.78 27.01 -65.40
C GLY A 290 -35.90 28.47 -64.98
N GLY A 291 -34.75 29.06 -64.67
CA GLY A 291 -34.41 30.49 -64.85
C GLY A 291 -35.06 31.47 -63.87
N ASP A 292 -34.59 32.70 -63.71
CA ASP A 292 -33.44 33.47 -64.16
C ASP A 292 -33.56 34.81 -63.41
N ARG A 293 -32.45 35.54 -63.25
CA ARG A 293 -32.34 36.99 -62.99
C ARG A 293 -32.78 37.60 -61.64
N GLY A 294 -31.83 38.41 -61.14
CA GLY A 294 -32.08 39.82 -60.79
C GLY A 294 -31.74 40.14 -59.34
N ASP A 295 -30.58 40.72 -59.01
CA ASP A 295 -30.15 42.12 -59.21
C ASP A 295 -30.29 42.95 -57.90
N ARG A 296 -29.16 43.61 -57.56
CA ARG A 296 -28.99 44.86 -56.78
C ARG A 296 -29.31 44.99 -55.29
N GLY A 297 -28.36 45.65 -54.62
CA GLY A 297 -28.59 46.69 -53.60
C GLY A 297 -27.96 46.36 -52.25
N ASP A 298 -26.69 46.67 -51.97
CA ASP A 298 -26.09 48.00 -51.70
C ASP A 298 -26.37 48.53 -50.28
N ARG A 299 -25.25 48.81 -49.56
CA ARG A 299 -25.05 49.70 -48.39
C ARG A 299 -25.84 49.43 -47.11
N GLY A 300 -25.29 49.50 -45.90
CA GLY A 300 -24.04 50.09 -45.43
C GLY A 300 -24.26 50.67 -44.02
N ARG A 301 -23.16 50.83 -43.26
CA ARG A 301 -23.02 51.49 -41.94
C ARG A 301 -23.74 50.81 -40.75
N GLY A 302 -23.16 50.73 -39.55
CA GLY A 302 -21.90 51.23 -39.05
C GLY A 302 -21.89 51.31 -37.53
N GLY A 303 -20.68 51.43 -36.97
CA GLY A 303 -20.37 52.02 -35.66
C GLY A 303 -20.50 51.07 -34.46
N ARG A 304 -19.43 50.73 -33.71
CA ARG A 304 -18.49 51.49 -32.86
C ARG A 304 -18.91 51.50 -31.38
N GLY A 305 -17.97 51.06 -30.54
CA GLY A 305 -17.83 51.42 -29.12
C GLY A 305 -18.52 50.43 -28.18
N GLY A 306 -17.92 49.96 -27.08
CA GLY A 306 -16.62 50.26 -26.49
C GLY A 306 -16.59 49.75 -25.04
N ARG A 307 -15.42 49.24 -24.65
CA ARG A 307 -14.78 49.27 -23.32
C ARG A 307 -15.54 48.85 -22.05
N GLY A 308 -14.88 47.94 -21.34
CA GLY A 308 -14.62 47.99 -19.89
C GLY A 308 -15.69 47.27 -19.07
N GLY A 309 -15.40 46.28 -18.25
CA GLY A 309 -14.19 46.00 -17.48
C GLY A 309 -14.58 45.97 -16.01
N ARG A 310 -14.22 44.89 -15.30
CA ARG A 310 -13.79 44.84 -13.88
C ARG A 310 -13.98 43.43 -13.33
N SER A 311 -12.85 42.74 -13.20
CA SER A 311 -12.62 41.72 -12.19
C SER A 311 -12.37 42.42 -10.85
N ARG A 312 -13.04 41.94 -9.79
CA ARG A 312 -12.60 42.07 -8.40
C ARG A 312 -13.50 41.25 -7.47
N ARG A 313 -12.83 40.71 -6.43
CA ARG A 313 -13.33 40.22 -5.14
C ARG A 313 -13.83 38.78 -5.14
N ASN A 314 -13.58 38.01 -4.08
CA ASN A 314 -12.64 38.09 -2.96
C ASN A 314 -12.55 36.67 -2.44
#